data_AF-A0A832F5K8-F1
#
_entry.id   AF-A0A832F5K8-F1
#
_cell.length_a   1.000
_cell.length_b   1.000
_cell.length_c   1.000
_cell.angle_alpha   90.00
_cell.angle_beta   90.00
_cell.angle_gamma   90.00
#
_symmetry.space_group_name_H-M   'P 1'
#
loop_
_entity.id
_entity.type
_entity.pdbx_description
1 polymer ?
#
loop_
_entity_poly.entity_id
_entity_poly.type
_entity_poly.pdbx_seq_one_letter_code
_entity_poly.pdbx_strand_id
1 'polypeptide(L)'
;TGFLVYRIFAGQSAPNSRRRIVAAAIGAYVGLNSAALVTAVLLGIQPFLFHDATGRALYFPFPLGVTVPALLLPHLAVAGVAEAAVTGFAVASAQRWGIPLYGTSEGSRATGRLEFMWIALVALCALAPLGLLAKGEAWGEWSADEIARRAGYTPERMAAIEAHGWKGFLPDYLSDRGPLFYIGAGLVGVVIIIGSIRVLWLLIAPTTRARRPQAPARSQEQIPAWLLQQPRPPARMARVPSFLPAGRYLERTLAAFTTTLRDAVLVEEWTGRKGLLQSIRAEAKLLGTVACVVSASLLHTWRPLVLLYGVSVLLALASRIPVAALLGRVWLGVGLFGGLTVLPSALNVITPGRPAVVLHMHDPTLTLTVPGLIGVGIFALRVGVAVTFVLLLTFTTPWMELLASLHVMRIPRSVGMVLAITYRYLAVLLQIAAEMFQARRSRSVGTLPLNARRRMLGSTAGVLFGKSMVLTDEVHSAMVSRGWRGDFRPLHRHNPTTVRDVAVLALLLFVAVGALGIERWIP
;
A
#
# COMPACT_ATOMS: atom_id res chain seq x y z
N THR A 1 -20.50 -7.03 4.59
CA THR A 1 -21.96 -7.24 4.54
C THR A 1 -22.42 -7.79 3.20
N GLY A 2 -22.20 -7.06 2.09
CA GLY A 2 -22.73 -7.46 0.77
C GLY A 2 -22.33 -8.86 0.28
N PHE A 3 -21.07 -9.27 0.48
CA PHE A 3 -20.62 -10.63 0.11
C PHE A 3 -21.33 -11.74 0.91
N LEU A 4 -21.67 -11.48 2.18
CA LEU A 4 -22.38 -12.45 3.01
C LEU A 4 -23.83 -12.61 2.53
N VAL A 5 -24.49 -11.50 2.19
CA VAL A 5 -25.82 -11.48 1.57
C VAL A 5 -25.80 -12.22 0.23
N TYR A 6 -24.84 -11.92 -0.65
CA TYR A 6 -24.64 -12.67 -1.90
C TYR A 6 -24.59 -14.17 -1.65
N ARG A 7 -23.83 -14.63 -0.64
CA ARG A 7 -23.70 -16.06 -0.33
C ARG A 7 -25.00 -16.69 0.17
N ILE A 8 -25.76 -15.99 1.00
CA ILE A 8 -27.06 -16.46 1.50
C ILE A 8 -28.03 -16.63 0.32
N PHE A 9 -28.15 -15.62 -0.52
CA PHE A 9 -29.07 -15.66 -1.66
C PHE A 9 -28.62 -16.59 -2.79
N ALA A 10 -27.31 -16.68 -3.06
CA ALA A 10 -26.76 -17.60 -4.04
C ALA A 10 -26.86 -19.06 -3.57
N GLY A 11 -26.69 -19.33 -2.27
CA GLY A 11 -26.76 -20.68 -1.72
C GLY A 11 -25.85 -21.67 -2.45
N GLN A 12 -26.40 -22.84 -2.81
CA GLN A 12 -25.72 -23.87 -3.60
C GLN A 12 -26.00 -23.76 -5.11
N SER A 13 -26.50 -22.62 -5.59
CA SER A 13 -26.90 -22.50 -6.99
C SER A 13 -25.71 -22.63 -7.95
N ALA A 14 -25.97 -23.20 -9.12
CA ALA A 14 -24.97 -23.45 -10.15
C ALA A 14 -24.22 -22.15 -10.53
N PRO A 15 -22.93 -22.24 -10.92
CA PRO A 15 -22.10 -21.11 -11.37
C PRO A 15 -22.75 -20.15 -12.36
N ASN A 16 -23.47 -20.69 -13.34
CA ASN A 16 -24.12 -19.94 -14.42
C ASN A 16 -25.63 -19.73 -14.16
N SER A 17 -26.09 -19.94 -12.92
CA SER A 17 -27.50 -19.73 -12.59
C SER A 17 -27.84 -18.24 -12.56
N ARG A 18 -29.03 -17.90 -13.08
CA ARG A 18 -29.61 -16.55 -12.96
C ARG A 18 -29.75 -16.12 -11.50
N ARG A 19 -29.91 -17.08 -10.58
CA ARG A 19 -29.92 -16.85 -9.13
C ARG A 19 -28.64 -16.16 -8.62
N ARG A 20 -27.48 -16.44 -9.21
CA ARG A 20 -26.22 -15.76 -8.83
C ARG A 20 -26.16 -14.31 -9.30
N ILE A 21 -26.79 -13.98 -10.42
CA ILE A 21 -26.92 -12.59 -10.89
C ILE A 21 -27.75 -11.79 -9.88
N VAL A 22 -28.93 -12.31 -9.55
CA VAL A 22 -29.85 -11.67 -8.59
C VAL A 22 -29.22 -11.58 -7.20
N ALA A 23 -28.58 -12.65 -6.73
CA ALA A 23 -27.89 -12.64 -5.45
C ALA A 23 -26.76 -11.60 -5.41
N ALA A 24 -26.05 -11.38 -6.52
CA ALA A 24 -24.97 -10.40 -6.59
C ALA A 24 -25.54 -8.98 -6.56
N ALA A 25 -26.61 -8.72 -7.30
CA ALA A 25 -27.34 -7.45 -7.26
C ALA A 25 -27.84 -7.13 -5.83
N ILE A 26 -28.51 -8.07 -5.17
CA ILE A 26 -28.98 -7.90 -3.78
C ILE A 26 -27.80 -7.70 -2.82
N GLY A 27 -26.73 -8.48 -2.99
CA GLY A 27 -25.51 -8.34 -2.19
C GLY A 27 -24.88 -6.96 -2.32
N ALA A 28 -24.80 -6.42 -3.53
CA ALA A 28 -24.28 -5.09 -3.79
C ALA A 28 -25.18 -4.00 -3.19
N TYR A 29 -26.51 -4.10 -3.40
CA TYR A 29 -27.49 -3.19 -2.81
C TYR A 29 -27.37 -3.10 -1.29
N VAL A 30 -27.38 -4.24 -0.61
CA VAL A 30 -27.29 -4.28 0.86
C VAL A 30 -25.90 -3.83 1.34
N GLY A 31 -24.85 -4.19 0.59
CA GLY A 31 -23.49 -3.77 0.87
C GLY A 31 -23.32 -2.26 0.88
N LEU A 32 -23.75 -1.59 -0.19
CA LEU A 32 -23.65 -0.14 -0.34
C LEU A 32 -24.47 0.59 0.73
N ASN A 33 -25.72 0.17 0.95
CA ASN A 33 -26.59 0.78 1.96
C ASN A 33 -26.08 0.57 3.39
N SER A 34 -25.47 -0.58 3.69
CA SER A 34 -24.81 -0.80 4.98
C SER A 34 -23.64 0.17 5.19
N ALA A 35 -22.84 0.41 4.14
CA ALA A 35 -21.73 1.35 4.21
C ALA A 35 -22.24 2.79 4.42
N ALA A 36 -23.27 3.20 3.68
CA ALA A 36 -23.91 4.50 3.87
C ALA A 36 -24.45 4.68 5.30
N LEU A 37 -25.11 3.67 5.86
CA LEU A 37 -25.60 3.72 7.25
C LEU A 37 -24.45 3.88 8.26
N VAL A 38 -23.38 3.10 8.11
CA VAL A 38 -22.21 3.18 9.02
C VAL A 38 -21.57 4.56 8.95
N THR A 39 -21.36 5.10 7.75
CA THR A 39 -20.80 6.46 7.57
C THR A 39 -21.71 7.52 8.18
N ALA A 40 -23.03 7.42 7.97
CA ALA A 40 -24.00 8.33 8.57
C ALA A 40 -23.95 8.32 10.10
N VAL A 41 -23.84 7.13 10.70
CA VAL A 41 -23.74 7.00 12.15
C VAL A 41 -22.43 7.59 12.66
N LEU A 42 -21.31 7.31 12.00
CA LEU A 42 -20.00 7.83 12.39
C LEU A 42 -19.92 9.36 12.36
N LEU A 43 -20.55 9.99 11.35
CA LEU A 43 -20.66 11.45 11.26
C LEU A 43 -21.67 12.00 12.28
N GLY A 44 -22.86 11.39 12.37
CA GLY A 44 -23.94 11.87 13.22
C GLY A 44 -23.70 11.75 14.72
N ILE A 45 -22.76 10.88 15.14
CA ILE A 45 -22.33 10.75 16.53
C ILE A 45 -21.38 11.89 16.94
N GLN A 46 -20.71 12.57 15.99
CA GLN A 46 -19.68 13.58 16.30
C GLN A 46 -20.15 14.69 17.26
N PRO A 47 -21.34 15.31 17.09
CA PRO A 47 -21.81 16.33 18.04
C PRO A 47 -21.95 15.83 19.48
N PHE A 48 -22.25 14.54 19.67
CA PHE A 48 -22.44 13.96 20.98
C PHE A 48 -21.11 13.64 21.68
N LEU A 49 -20.09 13.25 20.92
CA LEU A 49 -18.78 12.88 21.46
C LEU A 49 -17.80 14.05 21.56
N PHE A 50 -17.86 14.99 20.62
CA PHE A 50 -16.88 16.06 20.46
C PHE A 50 -17.57 17.41 20.33
N HIS A 51 -17.91 17.99 21.48
CA HIS A 51 -18.51 19.31 21.61
C HIS A 51 -17.73 20.20 22.58
N ASP A 52 -17.87 21.52 22.41
CA ASP A 52 -17.35 22.51 23.35
C ASP A 52 -18.27 22.67 24.58
N ALA A 53 -17.86 23.51 25.53
CA ALA A 53 -18.64 23.81 26.74
C ALA A 53 -20.02 24.43 26.46
N THR A 54 -20.27 24.93 25.24
CA THR A 54 -21.56 25.48 24.81
C THR A 54 -22.43 24.46 24.07
N GLY A 55 -21.95 23.23 23.91
CA GLY A 55 -22.64 22.15 23.20
C GLY A 55 -22.49 22.19 21.68
N ARG A 56 -21.60 23.03 21.13
CA ARG A 56 -21.33 23.09 19.69
C ARG A 56 -20.34 22.02 19.28
N ALA A 57 -20.59 21.36 18.15
CA ALA A 57 -19.73 20.30 17.66
C ALA A 57 -18.38 20.87 17.20
N LEU A 58 -17.30 20.15 17.52
CA LEU A 58 -15.93 20.56 17.19
C LEU A 58 -15.54 20.22 15.74
N TYR A 59 -16.14 19.17 15.16
CA TYR A 59 -15.79 18.65 13.83
C TYR A 59 -16.95 18.69 12.83
N PHE A 60 -18.02 17.93 13.10
CA PHE A 60 -19.14 17.79 12.18
C PHE A 60 -20.44 18.11 12.92
N PRO A 61 -21.23 19.12 12.48
CA PRO A 61 -22.26 19.73 13.32
C PRO A 61 -23.64 19.07 13.23
N PHE A 62 -23.86 18.15 12.28
CA PHE A 62 -25.19 17.57 12.08
C PHE A 62 -25.36 16.27 12.90
N PRO A 63 -26.42 16.16 13.73
CA PRO A 63 -26.67 14.98 14.56
C PRO A 63 -27.27 13.83 13.74
N LEU A 64 -27.33 12.65 14.35
CA LEU A 64 -27.88 11.41 13.77
C LEU A 64 -29.20 11.60 13.01
N GLY A 65 -30.16 12.34 13.58
CA GLY A 65 -31.47 12.60 12.96
C GLY A 65 -31.41 13.33 11.62
N VAL A 66 -30.31 14.03 11.32
CA VAL A 66 -30.08 14.70 10.05
C VAL A 66 -29.18 13.86 9.14
N THR A 67 -28.04 13.39 9.66
CA THR A 67 -27.07 12.60 8.87
C THR A 67 -27.60 11.27 8.36
N VAL A 68 -28.39 10.55 9.16
CA VAL A 68 -28.89 9.23 8.77
C VAL A 68 -29.85 9.36 7.60
N PRO A 69 -30.90 10.20 7.63
CA PRO A 69 -31.73 10.41 6.45
C PRO A 69 -30.97 10.99 5.27
N ALA A 70 -30.12 11.99 5.49
CA ALA A 70 -29.43 12.70 4.41
C ALA A 70 -28.48 11.79 3.61
N LEU A 71 -27.80 10.86 4.28
CA LEU A 71 -26.91 9.93 3.60
C LEU A 71 -27.64 8.65 3.19
N LEU A 72 -28.52 8.08 4.02
CA LEU A 72 -29.12 6.77 3.73
C LEU A 72 -30.20 6.84 2.64
N LEU A 73 -31.02 7.89 2.57
CA LEU A 73 -32.11 7.98 1.59
C LEU A 73 -31.62 7.98 0.14
N PRO A 74 -30.66 8.82 -0.27
CA PRO A 74 -30.16 8.80 -1.65
C PRO A 74 -29.52 7.45 -2.02
N HIS A 75 -28.89 6.79 -1.06
CA HIS A 75 -28.26 5.48 -1.28
C HIS A 75 -29.31 4.36 -1.38
N LEU A 76 -30.38 4.40 -0.59
CA LEU A 76 -31.46 3.42 -0.70
C LEU A 76 -32.23 3.58 -2.02
N ALA A 77 -32.50 4.82 -2.41
CA ALA A 77 -33.36 5.14 -3.55
C ALA A 77 -32.64 5.07 -4.91
N VAL A 78 -31.40 5.58 -4.98
CA VAL A 78 -30.72 5.79 -6.26
C VAL A 78 -29.43 4.99 -6.33
N ALA A 79 -28.44 5.30 -5.47
CA ALA A 79 -27.10 4.73 -5.63
C ALA A 79 -27.07 3.21 -5.41
N GLY A 80 -27.83 2.70 -4.45
CA GLY A 80 -27.94 1.27 -4.17
C GLY A 80 -28.60 0.52 -5.32
N VAL A 81 -29.66 1.09 -5.91
CA VAL A 81 -30.34 0.49 -7.07
C VAL A 81 -29.40 0.46 -8.28
N ALA A 82 -28.68 1.56 -8.53
CA ALA A 82 -27.68 1.63 -9.59
C ALA A 82 -26.57 0.59 -9.39
N GLU A 83 -26.03 0.47 -8.18
CA GLU A 83 -24.97 -0.49 -7.83
C GLU A 83 -25.46 -1.94 -7.97
N ALA A 84 -26.70 -2.22 -7.59
CA ALA A 84 -27.33 -3.53 -7.79
C ALA A 84 -27.44 -3.88 -9.29
N ALA A 85 -27.85 -2.92 -10.11
CA ALA A 85 -27.97 -3.10 -11.56
C ALA A 85 -26.60 -3.32 -12.21
N VAL A 86 -25.60 -2.48 -11.88
CA VAL A 86 -24.22 -2.59 -12.40
C VAL A 86 -23.60 -3.92 -11.99
N THR A 87 -23.68 -4.31 -10.72
CA THR A 87 -23.12 -5.58 -10.23
C THR A 87 -23.85 -6.78 -10.84
N GLY A 88 -25.18 -6.74 -10.92
CA GLY A 88 -25.97 -7.79 -11.58
C GLY A 88 -25.56 -7.96 -13.04
N PHE A 89 -25.48 -6.85 -13.78
CA PHE A 89 -25.05 -6.85 -15.18
C PHE A 89 -23.61 -7.36 -15.35
N ALA A 90 -22.69 -6.96 -14.48
CA ALA A 90 -21.30 -7.44 -14.50
C ALA A 90 -21.22 -8.96 -14.30
N VAL A 91 -21.99 -9.51 -13.36
CA VAL A 91 -22.04 -10.96 -13.12
C VAL A 91 -22.71 -11.70 -14.29
N ALA A 92 -23.79 -11.16 -14.85
CA ALA A 92 -24.46 -11.74 -16.01
C ALA A 92 -23.52 -11.80 -17.23
N SER A 93 -22.80 -10.70 -17.45
CA SER A 93 -21.79 -10.55 -18.49
C SER A 93 -20.63 -11.54 -18.30
N ALA A 94 -20.10 -11.66 -17.08
CA ALA A 94 -19.05 -12.62 -16.75
C ALA A 94 -19.49 -14.08 -16.98
N GLN A 95 -20.72 -14.44 -16.60
CA GLN A 95 -21.29 -15.76 -16.87
C GLN A 95 -21.42 -16.04 -18.36
N ARG A 96 -21.87 -15.06 -19.15
CA ARG A 96 -22.02 -15.17 -20.61
C ARG A 96 -20.68 -15.36 -21.33
N TRP A 97 -19.60 -14.80 -20.79
CA TRP A 97 -18.26 -14.87 -21.39
C TRP A 97 -17.37 -15.95 -20.78
N GLY A 98 -17.92 -16.84 -19.94
CA GLY A 98 -17.15 -17.93 -19.34
C GLY A 98 -16.03 -17.46 -18.40
N ILE A 99 -16.09 -16.20 -17.93
CA ILE A 99 -15.12 -15.68 -16.97
C ILE A 99 -15.37 -16.38 -15.64
N PRO A 100 -14.37 -17.07 -15.07
CA PRO A 100 -14.56 -17.83 -13.85
C PRO A 100 -14.90 -16.89 -12.70
N LEU A 101 -16.13 -17.00 -12.20
CA LEU A 101 -16.57 -16.29 -11.01
C LEU A 101 -15.99 -16.95 -9.77
N TYR A 102 -15.85 -16.16 -8.71
CA TYR A 102 -15.27 -16.65 -7.46
C TYR A 102 -16.00 -17.88 -6.90
N GLY A 103 -15.34 -19.04 -6.94
CA GLY A 103 -15.91 -20.32 -6.50
C GLY A 103 -16.24 -21.32 -7.61
N THR A 104 -15.92 -21.02 -8.87
CA THR A 104 -16.10 -21.94 -10.00
C THR A 104 -14.79 -22.65 -10.35
N SER A 105 -14.77 -23.98 -10.37
CA SER A 105 -13.65 -24.77 -10.90
C SER A 105 -13.83 -24.91 -12.42
N GLU A 106 -12.94 -24.29 -13.18
CA GLU A 106 -12.85 -24.25 -14.65
C GLU A 106 -14.05 -23.61 -15.37
N GLY A 107 -13.76 -22.54 -16.12
CA GLY A 107 -14.75 -21.81 -16.91
C GLY A 107 -15.27 -22.68 -18.05
N SER A 108 -16.59 -22.75 -18.20
CA SER A 108 -17.20 -23.22 -19.46
C SER A 108 -16.65 -22.39 -20.62
N ARG A 109 -16.41 -23.03 -21.79
CA ARG A 109 -15.89 -22.36 -23.00
C ARG A 109 -16.69 -21.07 -23.27
N ALA A 110 -15.99 -19.95 -23.34
CA ALA A 110 -16.58 -18.66 -23.68
C ALA A 110 -17.31 -18.74 -25.04
N THR A 111 -18.60 -18.44 -25.07
CA THR A 111 -19.42 -18.45 -26.30
C THR A 111 -19.76 -17.05 -26.81
N GLY A 112 -19.45 -15.99 -26.05
CA GLY A 112 -19.75 -14.61 -26.45
C GLY A 112 -18.58 -13.91 -27.15
N ARG A 113 -18.90 -13.02 -28.11
CA ARG A 113 -17.89 -12.16 -28.75
C ARG A 113 -17.34 -11.16 -27.73
N LEU A 114 -16.02 -11.17 -27.51
CA LEU A 114 -15.32 -10.24 -26.60
C LEU A 114 -15.58 -8.76 -26.95
N GLU A 115 -15.92 -8.44 -28.19
CA GLU A 115 -16.28 -7.10 -28.66
C GLU A 115 -17.42 -6.49 -27.83
N PHE A 116 -18.43 -7.28 -27.44
CA PHE A 116 -19.55 -6.80 -26.63
C PHE A 116 -19.16 -6.48 -25.18
N MET A 117 -18.08 -7.08 -24.66
CA MET A 117 -17.55 -6.72 -23.34
C MET A 117 -16.93 -5.33 -23.36
N TRP A 118 -16.16 -5.04 -24.40
CA TRP A 118 -15.59 -3.71 -24.60
C TRP A 118 -16.68 -2.67 -24.80
N ILE A 119 -17.73 -2.97 -25.58
CA ILE A 119 -18.90 -2.09 -25.73
C ILE A 119 -19.58 -1.84 -24.38
N ALA A 120 -19.80 -2.87 -23.58
CA ALA A 120 -20.44 -2.74 -22.28
C ALA A 120 -19.59 -1.95 -21.27
N LEU A 121 -18.28 -2.14 -21.27
CA LEU A 121 -17.34 -1.39 -20.43
C LEU A 121 -17.26 0.09 -20.87
N VAL A 122 -17.22 0.34 -22.18
CA VAL A 122 -17.27 1.69 -22.75
C VAL A 122 -18.59 2.38 -22.41
N ALA A 123 -19.72 1.67 -22.49
CA ALA A 123 -21.02 2.19 -22.09
C ALA A 123 -21.06 2.54 -20.59
N LEU A 124 -20.48 1.72 -19.72
CA LEU A 124 -20.36 2.02 -18.29
C LEU A 124 -19.50 3.27 -18.04
N CYS A 125 -18.39 3.42 -18.77
CA CYS A 125 -17.54 4.62 -18.71
C CYS A 125 -18.29 5.86 -19.21
N ALA A 126 -19.09 5.74 -20.27
CA ALA A 126 -19.91 6.82 -20.80
C ALA A 126 -21.05 7.23 -19.86
N LEU A 127 -21.52 6.32 -19.01
CA LEU A 127 -22.52 6.59 -17.96
C LEU A 127 -21.93 7.10 -16.65
N ALA A 128 -20.61 7.03 -16.44
CA ALA A 128 -19.94 7.56 -15.25
C ALA A 128 -20.19 9.07 -14.98
N PRO A 129 -20.22 9.97 -15.99
CA PRO A 129 -20.54 11.37 -15.77
C PRO A 129 -22.04 11.66 -15.54
N LEU A 130 -22.93 10.66 -15.55
CA LEU A 130 -24.36 10.88 -15.30
C LEU A 130 -24.63 11.51 -13.91
N GLY A 131 -23.71 11.30 -12.95
CA GLY A 131 -23.75 11.95 -11.64
C GLY A 131 -23.61 13.48 -11.68
N LEU A 132 -23.07 14.04 -12.76
CA LEU A 132 -22.98 15.51 -12.96
C LEU A 132 -24.33 16.17 -13.21
N LEU A 133 -25.38 15.39 -13.49
CA LEU A 133 -26.74 15.89 -13.63
C LEU A 133 -27.38 16.23 -12.27
N ALA A 134 -26.83 15.72 -11.16
CA ALA A 134 -27.29 16.06 -9.83
C ALA A 134 -26.85 17.49 -9.48
N LYS A 135 -27.81 18.37 -9.17
CA LYS A 135 -27.53 19.75 -8.73
C LYS A 135 -27.25 19.76 -7.24
N GLY A 136 -26.03 20.15 -6.85
CA GLY A 136 -25.60 20.32 -5.45
C GLY A 136 -24.30 19.60 -5.13
N GLU A 137 -23.61 20.06 -4.08
CA GLU A 137 -22.39 19.42 -3.55
C GLU A 137 -22.71 18.08 -2.88
N ALA A 138 -21.75 17.15 -2.91
CA ALA A 138 -21.88 15.89 -2.20
C ALA A 138 -21.95 16.12 -0.68
N TRP A 139 -22.74 15.28 0.00
CA TRP A 139 -22.93 15.40 1.44
C TRP A 139 -21.60 15.21 2.20
N GLY A 140 -21.15 16.26 2.92
CA GLY A 140 -19.91 16.24 3.69
C GLY A 140 -18.68 16.79 2.96
N GLU A 141 -18.80 17.21 1.70
CA GLU A 141 -17.72 17.83 0.92
C GLU A 141 -17.86 19.36 0.91
N TRP A 142 -17.96 19.96 2.09
CA TRP A 142 -18.24 21.39 2.23
C TRP A 142 -17.11 22.16 2.86
N SER A 143 -16.95 23.41 2.44
CA SER A 143 -16.06 24.39 3.07
C SER A 143 -16.57 24.84 4.45
N ALA A 144 -15.69 25.39 5.29
CA ALA A 144 -16.07 25.97 6.58
C ALA A 144 -17.17 27.04 6.45
N ASP A 145 -17.12 27.84 5.38
CA ASP A 145 -18.10 28.89 5.08
C ASP A 145 -19.47 28.30 4.70
N GLU A 146 -19.47 27.21 3.95
CA GLU A 146 -20.68 26.47 3.60
C GLU A 146 -21.30 25.77 4.80
N ILE A 147 -20.48 25.20 5.68
CA ILE A 147 -20.95 24.65 6.94
C ILE A 147 -21.54 25.75 7.82
N ALA A 148 -20.91 26.94 7.89
CA ALA A 148 -21.50 28.08 8.58
C ALA A 148 -22.88 28.45 8.04
N ARG A 149 -23.05 28.48 6.70
CA ARG A 149 -24.35 28.77 6.07
C ARG A 149 -25.42 27.72 6.39
N ARG A 150 -25.03 26.44 6.53
CA ARG A 150 -25.98 25.33 6.76
C ARG A 150 -26.26 25.06 8.25
N ALA A 151 -25.24 25.14 9.10
CA ALA A 151 -25.32 24.82 10.53
C ALA A 151 -25.44 26.06 11.43
N GLY A 152 -25.26 27.27 10.89
CA GLY A 152 -25.31 28.53 11.63
C GLY A 152 -24.04 28.86 12.41
N TYR A 153 -23.02 28.00 12.36
CA TYR A 153 -21.70 28.22 12.93
C TYR A 153 -20.65 27.34 12.24
N THR A 154 -19.38 27.74 12.33
CA THR A 154 -18.26 26.91 11.89
C THR A 154 -17.69 26.12 13.07
N PRO A 155 -17.55 24.78 12.97
CA PRO A 155 -16.85 23.99 13.98
C PRO A 155 -15.40 24.47 14.19
N GLU A 156 -15.01 24.69 15.45
CA GLU A 156 -13.72 25.30 15.81
C GLU A 156 -12.51 24.56 15.22
N ARG A 157 -12.50 23.22 15.28
CA ARG A 157 -11.37 22.43 14.78
C ARG A 157 -11.31 22.44 13.25
N MET A 158 -12.46 22.56 12.59
CA MET A 158 -12.51 22.70 11.14
C MET A 158 -11.96 24.06 10.71
N ALA A 159 -12.39 25.14 11.36
CA ALA A 159 -11.88 26.49 11.12
C ALA A 159 -10.37 26.57 11.34
N ALA A 160 -9.87 25.93 12.40
CA ALA A 160 -8.44 25.85 12.67
C ALA A 160 -7.67 25.16 11.54
N ILE A 161 -8.17 24.05 10.99
CA ILE A 161 -7.50 23.32 9.92
C ILE A 161 -7.47 24.13 8.62
N GLU A 162 -8.57 24.77 8.24
CA GLU A 162 -8.60 25.62 7.04
C GLU A 162 -7.72 26.86 7.18
N ALA A 163 -7.67 27.47 8.37
CA ALA A 163 -6.78 28.59 8.67
C ALA A 163 -5.28 28.21 8.56
N HIS A 164 -4.93 26.94 8.79
CA HIS A 164 -3.57 26.41 8.58
C HIS A 164 -3.28 26.07 7.10
N GLY A 165 -4.16 26.45 6.17
CA GLY A 165 -3.92 26.41 4.73
C GLY A 165 -4.30 25.11 4.03
N TRP A 166 -4.95 24.16 4.73
CA TRP A 166 -5.45 22.95 4.08
C TRP A 166 -6.83 23.20 3.45
N LYS A 167 -6.86 23.40 2.14
CA LYS A 167 -8.08 23.59 1.32
C LYS A 167 -8.46 22.34 0.51
N GLY A 168 -7.94 21.18 0.89
CA GLY A 168 -7.97 19.97 0.06
C GLY A 168 -7.01 20.05 -1.13
N PHE A 169 -6.98 18.99 -1.95
CA PHE A 169 -6.03 18.90 -3.06
C PHE A 169 -6.52 19.62 -4.34
N LEU A 170 -7.83 19.86 -4.49
CA LEU A 170 -8.48 20.50 -5.66
C LEU A 170 -9.85 21.12 -5.27
N PRO A 171 -9.89 22.23 -4.51
CA PRO A 171 -11.14 22.82 -3.99
C PRO A 171 -12.15 23.26 -5.07
N ASP A 172 -11.68 23.65 -6.27
CA ASP A 172 -12.53 24.22 -7.34
C ASP A 172 -12.74 23.28 -8.54
N TYR A 173 -12.65 21.97 -8.32
CA TYR A 173 -12.82 20.97 -9.38
C TYR A 173 -14.23 20.92 -9.98
N LEU A 174 -15.21 21.56 -9.34
CA LEU A 174 -16.59 21.73 -9.82
C LEU A 174 -16.88 23.16 -10.36
N SER A 175 -15.85 23.93 -10.72
CA SER A 175 -15.98 25.21 -11.42
C SER A 175 -16.66 25.09 -12.79
N ASP A 176 -16.86 26.18 -13.54
CA ASP A 176 -17.54 26.16 -14.86
C ASP A 176 -16.89 25.21 -15.89
N ARG A 177 -15.61 24.86 -15.71
CA ARG A 177 -14.90 23.84 -16.51
C ARG A 177 -14.75 22.49 -15.80
N GLY A 178 -15.23 22.40 -14.57
CA GLY A 178 -15.19 21.24 -13.68
C GLY A 178 -15.74 19.95 -14.27
N PRO A 179 -16.88 19.95 -15.00
CA PRO A 179 -17.36 18.76 -15.71
C PRO A 179 -16.36 18.18 -16.71
N LEU A 180 -15.59 19.02 -17.41
CA LEU A 180 -14.56 18.56 -18.36
C LEU A 180 -13.37 17.96 -17.63
N PHE A 181 -12.94 18.57 -16.52
CA PHE A 181 -11.89 18.01 -15.67
C PHE A 181 -12.33 16.69 -15.03
N TYR A 182 -13.59 16.59 -14.57
CA TYR A 182 -14.25 15.36 -14.06
C TYR A 182 -14.10 14.20 -15.02
N ILE A 183 -14.53 14.39 -16.26
CA ILE A 183 -14.44 13.39 -17.32
C ILE A 183 -12.97 13.08 -17.63
N GLY A 184 -12.11 14.11 -17.73
CA GLY A 184 -10.69 13.96 -18.00
C GLY A 184 -9.95 13.11 -16.96
N ALA A 185 -10.14 13.36 -15.67
CA ALA A 185 -9.51 12.58 -14.61
C ALA A 185 -10.03 11.14 -14.58
N GLY A 186 -11.32 10.93 -14.84
CA GLY A 186 -11.90 9.59 -14.97
C GLY A 186 -11.24 8.77 -16.07
N LEU A 187 -11.05 9.37 -17.26
CA LEU A 187 -10.37 8.72 -18.39
C LEU A 187 -8.89 8.42 -18.07
N VAL A 188 -8.17 9.38 -17.48
CA VAL A 188 -6.78 9.18 -17.06
C VAL A 188 -6.67 8.04 -16.03
N GLY A 189 -7.58 7.99 -15.06
CA GLY A 189 -7.64 6.92 -14.07
C GLY A 189 -7.84 5.53 -14.70
N VAL A 190 -8.76 5.40 -15.66
CA VAL A 190 -9.00 4.15 -16.40
C VAL A 190 -7.73 3.70 -17.14
N VAL A 191 -7.05 4.62 -17.84
CA VAL A 191 -5.80 4.34 -18.56
C VAL A 191 -4.70 3.86 -17.60
N ILE A 192 -4.55 4.53 -16.45
CA ILE A 192 -3.56 4.15 -15.44
C ILE A 192 -3.85 2.76 -14.85
N ILE A 193 -5.11 2.44 -14.54
CA ILE A 193 -5.50 1.13 -13.99
C ILE A 193 -5.23 0.03 -15.01
N ILE A 194 -5.61 0.21 -16.28
CA ILE A 194 -5.38 -0.79 -17.33
C ILE A 194 -3.87 -0.97 -17.56
N GLY A 195 -3.11 0.13 -17.64
CA GLY A 195 -1.66 0.09 -17.81
C GLY A 195 -0.95 -0.61 -16.66
N SER A 196 -1.31 -0.30 -15.41
CA SER A 196 -0.71 -0.91 -14.22
C SER A 196 -1.00 -2.41 -14.11
N ILE A 197 -2.24 -2.85 -14.41
CA ILE A 197 -2.58 -4.28 -14.47
C ILE A 197 -1.78 -4.99 -15.56
N ARG A 198 -1.63 -4.38 -16.75
CA ARG A 198 -0.90 -4.96 -17.87
C ARG A 198 0.60 -5.11 -17.58
N VAL A 199 1.20 -4.09 -16.96
CA VAL A 199 2.61 -4.09 -16.55
C VAL A 199 2.85 -5.08 -15.42
N LEU A 200 1.98 -5.12 -14.41
CA LEU A 200 2.05 -6.11 -13.34
C LEU A 200 1.96 -7.54 -13.90
N TRP A 201 1.10 -7.78 -14.89
CA TRP A 201 1.02 -9.07 -15.58
C TRP A 201 2.31 -9.42 -16.33
N LEU A 202 2.94 -8.45 -17.02
CA LEU A 202 4.23 -8.65 -17.69
C LEU A 202 5.40 -8.89 -16.73
N LEU A 203 5.37 -8.26 -15.54
CA LEU A 203 6.41 -8.42 -14.51
C LEU A 203 6.27 -9.72 -13.72
N ILE A 204 5.04 -10.20 -13.52
CA ILE A 204 4.77 -11.48 -12.84
C ILE A 204 4.85 -12.66 -13.82
N ALA A 205 4.75 -12.41 -15.14
CA ALA A 205 5.01 -13.42 -16.15
C ALA A 205 6.47 -13.91 -15.99
N PRO A 206 6.70 -15.20 -15.72
CA PRO A 206 8.03 -15.70 -15.41
C PRO A 206 8.95 -15.52 -16.62
N THR A 207 9.89 -14.58 -16.51
CA THR A 207 11.02 -14.42 -17.43
C THR A 207 12.01 -15.58 -17.21
N THR A 208 11.77 -16.69 -17.90
CA THR A 208 12.73 -17.79 -17.96
C THR A 208 13.89 -17.42 -18.89
N ARG A 209 15.01 -16.96 -18.32
CA ARG A 209 16.39 -17.45 -18.60
C ARG A 209 17.43 -16.49 -18.02
N ALA A 210 18.11 -16.93 -16.96
CA ALA A 210 19.49 -16.56 -16.73
C ALA A 210 20.23 -17.80 -16.17
N ARG A 211 21.14 -18.34 -16.97
CA ARG A 211 22.02 -19.47 -16.63
C ARG A 211 23.13 -18.90 -15.73
N ARG A 212 23.24 -19.34 -14.48
CA ARG A 212 24.35 -18.96 -13.59
C ARG A 212 25.61 -19.80 -13.89
N PRO A 213 26.83 -19.23 -13.84
CA PRO A 213 28.08 -19.98 -13.94
C PRO A 213 28.38 -20.76 -12.65
N GLN A 214 28.90 -21.98 -12.78
CA GLN A 214 29.39 -22.80 -11.67
C GLN A 214 30.76 -22.31 -11.19
N ALA A 215 30.93 -22.19 -9.87
CA ALA A 215 32.21 -21.89 -9.23
C ALA A 215 33.07 -23.17 -9.08
N PRO A 216 34.41 -23.07 -9.10
CA PRO A 216 35.29 -24.23 -9.08
C PRO A 216 35.38 -24.87 -7.68
N ALA A 217 35.50 -26.20 -7.67
CA ALA A 217 35.55 -27.03 -6.47
C ALA A 217 36.89 -26.86 -5.73
N ARG A 218 36.83 -26.64 -4.41
CA ARG A 218 37.99 -26.83 -3.51
C ARG A 218 38.03 -28.27 -2.98
N SER A 219 39.26 -28.75 -2.81
CA SER A 219 39.69 -30.10 -2.45
C SER A 219 39.05 -30.63 -1.17
N GLN A 220 38.43 -31.81 -1.28
CA GLN A 220 37.86 -32.59 -0.19
C GLN A 220 38.97 -33.33 0.56
N GLU A 221 39.26 -32.93 1.79
CA GLU A 221 39.85 -33.85 2.77
C GLU A 221 38.74 -34.72 3.37
N GLN A 222 38.84 -36.02 3.05
CA GLN A 222 38.32 -37.21 3.73
C GLN A 222 36.96 -37.08 4.43
N ILE A 223 35.91 -37.08 3.63
CA ILE A 223 34.56 -37.47 4.06
C ILE A 223 34.41 -39.00 3.88
N PRO A 224 33.92 -39.76 4.88
CA PRO A 224 33.72 -41.21 4.77
C PRO A 224 32.84 -41.60 3.56
N ALA A 225 33.21 -42.68 2.88
CA ALA A 225 32.64 -43.07 1.58
C ALA A 225 31.11 -43.25 1.57
N TRP A 226 30.50 -43.63 2.71
CA TRP A 226 29.03 -43.77 2.82
C TRP A 226 28.29 -42.42 2.85
N LEU A 227 28.96 -41.32 3.21
CA LEU A 227 28.39 -39.96 3.15
C LEU A 227 28.57 -39.35 1.74
N LEU A 228 29.55 -39.85 0.98
CA LEU A 228 29.77 -39.54 -0.44
C LEU A 228 28.88 -40.40 -1.36
N GLN A 229 28.35 -41.52 -0.86
CA GLN A 229 27.28 -42.26 -1.50
C GLN A 229 26.00 -41.40 -1.42
N GLN A 230 25.87 -40.46 -2.35
CA GLN A 230 24.57 -39.89 -2.64
C GLN A 230 23.62 -41.06 -2.90
N PRO A 231 22.45 -41.13 -2.24
CA PRO A 231 21.47 -42.17 -2.54
C PRO A 231 21.28 -42.18 -4.05
N ARG A 232 21.48 -43.35 -4.68
CA ARG A 232 21.31 -43.54 -6.12
C ARG A 232 20.03 -42.80 -6.50
N PRO A 233 20.09 -41.74 -7.32
CA PRO A 233 18.90 -40.97 -7.63
C PRO A 233 17.91 -41.95 -8.25
N PRO A 234 16.66 -42.02 -7.76
CA PRO A 234 15.66 -42.89 -8.35
C PRO A 234 15.62 -42.58 -9.86
N ALA A 235 15.65 -43.66 -10.66
CA ALA A 235 15.72 -43.63 -12.11
C ALA A 235 14.93 -42.44 -12.67
N ARG A 236 15.66 -41.42 -13.11
CA ARG A 236 15.15 -40.21 -13.75
C ARG A 236 13.80 -39.74 -13.20
N MET A 237 13.74 -39.37 -11.91
CA MET A 237 12.78 -38.32 -11.54
C MET A 237 13.15 -37.12 -12.40
N ALA A 238 12.34 -36.89 -13.44
CA ALA A 238 12.39 -35.70 -14.28
C ALA A 238 12.68 -34.51 -13.37
N ARG A 239 13.63 -33.65 -13.76
CA ARG A 239 13.90 -32.36 -13.11
C ARG A 239 12.56 -31.85 -12.59
N VAL A 240 12.37 -31.80 -11.26
CA VAL A 240 11.21 -31.10 -10.73
C VAL A 240 11.41 -29.69 -11.25
N PRO A 241 10.59 -29.23 -12.20
CA PRO A 241 10.79 -27.90 -12.72
C PRO A 241 10.69 -26.96 -11.51
N SER A 242 11.50 -25.92 -11.46
CA SER A 242 11.30 -24.81 -10.51
C SER A 242 9.95 -24.11 -10.72
N PHE A 243 9.17 -24.55 -11.71
CA PHE A 243 7.72 -24.56 -11.61
C PHE A 243 7.29 -25.69 -10.68
N LEU A 244 7.24 -25.40 -9.37
CA LEU A 244 6.18 -26.04 -8.59
C LEU A 244 4.91 -25.81 -9.42
N PRO A 245 4.18 -26.88 -9.82
CA PRO A 245 2.92 -26.71 -10.54
C PRO A 245 2.04 -25.75 -9.75
N ALA A 246 1.04 -25.13 -10.38
CA ALA A 246 0.06 -24.24 -9.75
C ALA A 246 -0.82 -24.98 -8.71
N GLY A 247 -0.19 -25.61 -7.73
CA GLY A 247 -0.72 -26.48 -6.72
C GLY A 247 -0.72 -25.75 -5.39
N ARG A 248 -1.92 -25.62 -4.85
CA ARG A 248 -2.21 -25.41 -3.42
C ARG A 248 -1.70 -24.08 -2.84
N TYR A 249 -2.62 -23.12 -2.82
CA TYR A 249 -2.60 -21.86 -2.05
C TYR A 249 -1.89 -21.91 -0.69
N LEU A 250 -2.01 -23.03 0.05
CA LEU A 250 -1.32 -23.25 1.32
C LEU A 250 0.21 -23.23 1.19
N GLU A 251 0.77 -23.77 0.12
CA GLU A 251 2.20 -23.76 -0.17
C GLU A 251 2.68 -22.37 -0.53
N ARG A 252 1.88 -21.60 -1.28
CA ARG A 252 2.18 -20.17 -1.55
C ARG A 252 2.14 -19.33 -0.28
N THR A 253 1.17 -19.58 0.59
CA THR A 253 1.02 -18.84 1.85
C THR A 253 2.14 -19.20 2.83
N LEU A 254 2.45 -20.50 3.00
CA LEU A 254 3.58 -20.97 3.80
C LEU A 254 4.91 -20.48 3.24
N ALA A 255 5.11 -20.56 1.92
CA ALA A 255 6.29 -20.02 1.26
C ALA A 255 6.41 -18.51 1.52
N ALA A 256 5.33 -17.74 1.34
CA ALA A 256 5.30 -16.31 1.62
C ALA A 256 5.62 -15.99 3.09
N PHE A 257 5.11 -16.78 4.04
CA PHE A 257 5.46 -16.60 5.46
C PHE A 257 6.93 -16.90 5.72
N THR A 258 7.44 -18.01 5.21
CA THR A 258 8.86 -18.37 5.38
C THR A 258 9.80 -17.40 4.68
N THR A 259 9.42 -16.87 3.50
CA THR A 259 10.20 -15.83 2.83
C THR A 259 10.12 -14.52 3.58
N THR A 260 8.96 -14.13 4.13
CA THR A 260 8.84 -12.89 4.91
C THR A 260 9.61 -12.97 6.22
N LEU A 261 9.55 -14.10 6.93
CA LEU A 261 10.36 -14.33 8.14
C LEU A 261 11.85 -14.35 7.80
N ARG A 262 12.24 -15.04 6.73
CA ARG A 262 13.61 -15.03 6.22
C ARG A 262 14.06 -13.63 5.83
N ASP A 263 13.24 -12.86 5.13
CA ASP A 263 13.54 -11.50 4.67
C ASP A 263 13.66 -10.54 5.84
N ALA A 264 12.85 -10.70 6.89
CA ALA A 264 12.97 -9.96 8.15
C ALA A 264 14.32 -10.25 8.84
N VAL A 265 14.77 -11.51 8.84
CA VAL A 265 16.09 -11.92 9.35
C VAL A 265 17.24 -11.48 8.41
N LEU A 266 17.03 -11.47 7.09
CA LEU A 266 18.03 -11.03 6.11
C LEU A 266 18.28 -9.52 6.16
N VAL A 267 17.28 -8.71 6.55
CA VAL A 267 17.50 -7.28 6.85
C VAL A 267 18.40 -7.10 8.08
N GLU A 268 18.29 -7.98 9.08
CA GLU A 268 19.22 -8.02 10.22
C GLU A 268 20.66 -8.44 9.84
N GLU A 269 20.86 -9.23 8.79
CA GLU A 269 22.22 -9.55 8.31
C GLU A 269 22.97 -8.31 7.77
N TRP A 270 22.26 -7.32 7.23
CA TRP A 270 22.87 -6.12 6.64
C TRP A 270 23.18 -5.07 7.71
N THR A 271 22.37 -5.01 8.76
CA THR A 271 22.63 -4.15 9.93
C THR A 271 23.81 -4.66 10.74
N GLY A 272 24.07 -5.98 10.76
CA GLY A 272 25.21 -6.59 11.46
C GLY A 272 26.59 -6.42 10.77
N ARG A 273 26.66 -5.82 9.58
CA ARG A 273 27.93 -5.61 8.86
C ARG A 273 28.70 -4.42 9.41
N LYS A 274 30.04 -4.52 9.42
CA LYS A 274 30.96 -3.41 9.74
C LYS A 274 30.99 -2.39 8.59
N GLY A 275 30.03 -1.45 8.56
CA GLY A 275 30.00 -0.33 7.63
C GLY A 275 29.87 1.02 8.35
N LEU A 276 30.02 2.13 7.60
CA LEU A 276 30.06 3.48 8.16
C LEU A 276 28.78 3.80 8.95
N LEU A 277 27.61 3.76 8.30
CA LEU A 277 26.34 4.11 8.94
C LEU A 277 25.91 3.09 10.01
N GLN A 278 26.29 1.82 9.87
CA GLN A 278 25.99 0.80 10.88
C GLN A 278 26.62 1.11 12.24
N SER A 279 27.78 1.79 12.25
CA SER A 279 28.47 2.19 13.48
C SER A 279 28.00 3.51 14.09
N ILE A 280 27.10 4.24 13.41
CA ILE A 280 26.56 5.52 13.88
C ILE A 280 25.29 5.27 14.69
N ARG A 281 25.06 6.10 15.70
CA ARG A 281 23.83 6.12 16.50
C ARG A 281 22.55 6.29 15.67
N ALA A 282 21.50 5.59 16.07
CA ALA A 282 20.20 5.61 15.40
C ALA A 282 19.55 6.99 15.40
N GLU A 283 19.72 7.80 16.45
CA GLU A 283 19.16 9.15 16.55
C GLU A 283 19.77 10.09 15.52
N ALA A 284 21.09 10.08 15.38
CA ALA A 284 21.82 10.90 14.41
C ALA A 284 21.45 10.53 12.97
N LYS A 285 21.34 9.22 12.68
CA LYS A 285 20.89 8.73 11.37
C LYS A 285 19.47 9.16 11.07
N LEU A 286 18.55 8.99 12.03
CA LEU A 286 17.14 9.33 11.85
C LEU A 286 16.95 10.83 11.60
N LEU A 287 17.54 11.69 12.42
CA LEU A 287 17.48 13.14 12.24
C LEU A 287 18.09 13.58 10.91
N GLY A 288 19.27 13.05 10.56
CA GLY A 288 19.93 13.34 9.29
C GLY A 288 19.11 12.88 8.08
N THR A 289 18.56 11.67 8.13
CA THR A 289 17.66 11.14 7.08
C THR A 289 16.41 12.00 6.93
N VAL A 290 15.75 12.37 8.03
CA VAL A 290 14.56 13.25 7.99
C VAL A 290 14.92 14.60 7.39
N ALA A 291 16.03 15.22 7.80
CA ALA A 291 16.50 16.48 7.23
C ALA A 291 16.76 16.37 5.71
N CYS A 292 17.45 15.32 5.25
CA CYS A 292 17.69 15.11 3.82
C CYS A 292 16.40 14.87 3.03
N VAL A 293 15.43 14.13 3.59
CA VAL A 293 14.12 13.89 2.94
C VAL A 293 13.31 15.19 2.86
N VAL A 294 13.26 15.97 3.94
CA VAL A 294 12.57 17.27 3.95
C VAL A 294 13.23 18.22 2.94
N SER A 295 14.57 18.30 2.93
CA SER A 295 15.29 19.08 1.93
C SER A 295 14.95 18.62 0.51
N ALA A 296 15.01 17.31 0.23
CA ALA A 296 14.66 16.77 -1.10
C ALA A 296 13.25 17.18 -1.54
N SER A 297 12.28 17.17 -0.61
CA SER A 297 10.90 17.59 -0.90
C SER A 297 10.76 19.07 -1.25
N LEU A 298 11.62 19.92 -0.69
CA LEU A 298 11.61 21.37 -0.92
C LEU A 298 12.36 21.78 -2.19
N LEU A 299 13.20 20.90 -2.76
CA LEU A 299 13.97 21.19 -3.98
C LEU A 299 13.10 21.10 -5.23
N HIS A 300 13.09 22.15 -6.04
CA HIS A 300 12.38 22.29 -7.32
C HIS A 300 13.30 22.09 -8.53
N THR A 301 14.61 22.17 -8.35
CA THR A 301 15.62 22.05 -9.41
C THR A 301 16.31 20.67 -9.39
N TRP A 302 16.69 20.16 -10.56
CA TRP A 302 17.27 18.82 -10.69
C TRP A 302 18.72 18.73 -10.18
N ARG A 303 19.51 19.82 -10.30
CA ARG A 303 20.93 19.86 -9.89
C ARG A 303 21.15 19.51 -8.40
N PRO A 304 20.51 20.17 -7.43
CA PRO A 304 20.69 19.83 -6.00
C PRO A 304 20.10 18.46 -5.66
N LEU A 305 19.08 17.99 -6.38
CA LEU A 305 18.56 16.63 -6.22
C LEU A 305 19.58 15.57 -6.68
N VAL A 306 20.28 15.79 -7.80
CA VAL A 306 21.36 14.90 -8.26
C VAL A 306 22.51 14.87 -7.27
N LEU A 307 22.90 16.03 -6.71
CA LEU A 307 23.91 16.11 -5.66
C LEU A 307 23.50 15.28 -4.43
N LEU A 308 22.28 15.49 -3.95
CA LEU A 308 21.75 14.81 -2.77
C LEU A 308 21.61 13.29 -3.01
N TYR A 309 21.24 12.90 -4.23
CA TYR A 309 21.26 11.50 -4.67
C TYR A 309 22.68 10.92 -4.66
N GLY A 310 23.67 11.65 -5.19
CA GLY A 310 25.08 11.26 -5.18
C GLY A 310 25.60 11.03 -3.76
N VAL A 311 25.25 11.91 -2.82
CA VAL A 311 25.58 11.73 -1.40
C VAL A 311 24.97 10.45 -0.83
N SER A 312 23.70 10.15 -1.13
CA SER A 312 23.07 8.90 -0.69
C SER A 312 23.79 7.64 -1.23
N VAL A 313 24.25 7.67 -2.49
CA VAL A 313 25.01 6.55 -3.09
C VAL A 313 26.40 6.42 -2.46
N LEU A 314 27.08 7.53 -2.18
CA LEU A 314 28.37 7.53 -1.47
C LEU A 314 28.23 6.96 -0.05
N LEU A 315 27.16 7.32 0.67
CA LEU A 315 26.84 6.74 1.97
C LEU A 315 26.54 5.25 1.88
N ALA A 316 25.86 4.79 0.83
CA ALA A 316 25.63 3.38 0.56
C ALA A 316 26.94 2.60 0.37
N LEU A 317 27.86 3.15 -0.45
CA LEU A 317 29.19 2.59 -0.70
C LEU A 317 30.03 2.54 0.58
N ALA A 318 30.09 3.64 1.33
CA ALA A 318 30.81 3.72 2.61
C ALA A 318 30.22 2.75 3.67
N SER A 319 28.93 2.44 3.56
CA SER A 319 28.22 1.49 4.43
C SER A 319 28.26 0.06 3.91
N ARG A 320 29.01 -0.22 2.83
CA ARG A 320 29.15 -1.53 2.19
C ARG A 320 27.81 -2.18 1.80
N ILE A 321 26.85 -1.35 1.40
CA ILE A 321 25.54 -1.78 0.90
C ILE A 321 25.65 -2.01 -0.61
N PRO A 322 25.11 -3.12 -1.14
CA PRO A 322 25.15 -3.38 -2.58
C PRO A 322 24.33 -2.35 -3.37
N VAL A 323 25.01 -1.35 -3.94
CA VAL A 323 24.40 -0.21 -4.67
C VAL A 323 23.49 -0.68 -5.80
N ALA A 324 23.87 -1.71 -6.56
CA ALA A 324 23.04 -2.25 -7.64
C ALA A 324 21.69 -2.79 -7.13
N ALA A 325 21.68 -3.44 -5.96
CA ALA A 325 20.44 -3.93 -5.36
C ALA A 325 19.59 -2.78 -4.82
N LEU A 326 20.22 -1.74 -4.25
CA LEU A 326 19.55 -0.53 -3.78
C LEU A 326 18.90 0.22 -4.95
N LEU A 327 19.66 0.52 -6.01
CA LEU A 327 19.16 1.22 -7.21
C LEU A 327 18.06 0.43 -7.90
N GLY A 328 18.25 -0.89 -8.07
CA GLY A 328 17.22 -1.75 -8.65
C GLY A 328 15.92 -1.70 -7.85
N ARG A 329 15.98 -1.69 -6.51
CA ARG A 329 14.80 -1.61 -5.65
C ARG A 329 14.12 -0.24 -5.71
N VAL A 330 14.90 0.85 -5.74
CA VAL A 330 14.38 2.23 -5.79
C VAL A 330 13.77 2.52 -7.16
N TRP A 331 14.54 2.39 -8.23
CA TRP A 331 14.11 2.84 -9.56
C TRP A 331 13.11 1.92 -10.22
N LEU A 332 13.03 0.64 -9.84
CA LEU A 332 11.93 -0.22 -10.27
C LEU A 332 10.61 0.28 -9.70
N GLY A 333 10.55 0.70 -8.43
CA GLY A 333 9.34 1.29 -7.85
C GLY A 333 9.08 2.70 -8.36
N VAL A 334 10.08 3.57 -8.27
CA VAL A 334 9.95 5.01 -8.57
C VAL A 334 9.79 5.27 -10.06
N GLY A 335 10.57 4.62 -10.93
CA GLY A 335 10.46 4.79 -12.38
C GLY A 335 9.16 4.22 -12.93
N LEU A 336 8.76 3.04 -12.47
CA LEU A 336 7.59 2.34 -13.01
C LEU A 336 6.27 2.85 -12.44
N PHE A 337 6.20 3.12 -11.13
CA PHE A 337 4.97 3.59 -10.50
C PHE A 337 4.93 5.12 -10.40
N GLY A 338 5.97 5.73 -9.86
CA GLY A 338 6.03 7.19 -9.70
C GLY A 338 6.12 7.93 -11.05
N GLY A 339 7.02 7.50 -11.94
CA GLY A 339 7.20 8.11 -13.25
C GLY A 339 5.96 7.96 -14.14
N LEU A 340 5.39 6.75 -14.22
CA LEU A 340 4.22 6.47 -15.06
C LEU A 340 2.96 7.20 -14.59
N THR A 341 2.76 7.33 -13.28
CA THR A 341 1.59 8.05 -12.72
C THR A 341 1.64 9.54 -13.00
N VAL A 342 2.83 10.14 -13.05
CA VAL A 342 3.02 11.58 -13.33
C VAL A 342 3.22 11.86 -14.82
N LEU A 343 3.47 10.85 -15.64
CA LEU A 343 3.68 10.99 -17.09
C LEU A 343 2.57 11.76 -17.84
N PRO A 344 1.26 11.66 -17.49
CA PRO A 344 0.23 12.50 -18.10
C PRO A 344 0.50 14.01 -17.96
N SER A 345 1.15 14.45 -16.88
CA SER A 345 1.52 15.87 -16.70
C SER A 345 2.50 16.38 -17.76
N ALA A 346 3.20 15.48 -18.46
CA ALA A 346 4.09 15.83 -19.55
C ALA A 346 3.37 16.15 -20.87
N LEU A 347 2.06 15.96 -20.95
CA LEU A 347 1.27 16.26 -22.13
C LEU A 347 1.03 17.77 -22.25
N ASN A 348 1.02 18.27 -23.50
CA ASN A 348 0.76 19.67 -23.84
C ASN A 348 -0.58 20.21 -23.32
N VAL A 349 -1.55 19.32 -23.09
CA VAL A 349 -2.87 19.66 -22.50
C VAL A 349 -2.75 20.14 -21.06
N ILE A 350 -1.78 19.62 -20.30
CA ILE A 350 -1.60 19.92 -18.87
C ILE A 350 -0.48 20.95 -18.68
N THR A 351 0.65 20.74 -19.33
CA THR A 351 1.81 21.63 -19.24
C THR A 351 2.15 22.17 -20.63
N PRO A 352 1.62 23.35 -21.01
CA PRO A 352 1.93 23.97 -22.30
C PRO A 352 3.44 24.26 -22.41
N GLY A 353 4.04 23.96 -23.55
CA GLY A 353 5.47 24.18 -23.72
C GLY A 353 6.01 23.73 -25.06
N ARG A 354 7.34 23.86 -25.22
CA ARG A 354 8.02 23.41 -26.44
C ARG A 354 7.79 21.90 -26.64
N PRO A 355 7.33 21.44 -27.82
CA PRO A 355 7.11 20.04 -28.08
C PRO A 355 8.45 19.30 -28.14
N ALA A 356 8.60 18.28 -27.30
CA ALA A 356 9.75 17.35 -27.31
C ALA A 356 9.50 16.19 -28.29
N VAL A 357 8.32 15.58 -28.22
CA VAL A 357 7.89 14.47 -29.07
C VAL A 357 6.43 14.66 -29.46
N VAL A 358 6.15 14.62 -30.75
CA VAL A 358 4.77 14.68 -31.27
C VAL A 358 4.22 13.26 -31.31
N LEU A 359 3.21 12.96 -30.50
CA LEU A 359 2.59 11.64 -30.42
C LEU A 359 1.39 11.52 -31.38
N HIS A 360 0.70 12.62 -31.65
CA HIS A 360 -0.44 12.65 -32.58
C HIS A 360 -0.51 13.99 -33.32
N MET A 361 -0.55 13.93 -34.66
CA MET A 361 -0.52 15.11 -35.56
C MET A 361 -1.90 15.59 -36.03
N HIS A 362 -3.00 15.03 -35.53
CA HIS A 362 -4.36 15.52 -35.81
C HIS A 362 -4.93 16.30 -34.62
N ASP A 363 -5.76 17.30 -34.92
CA ASP A 363 -6.27 18.28 -33.97
C ASP A 363 -7.21 17.61 -32.94
N PRO A 364 -6.92 17.65 -31.62
CA PRO A 364 -5.83 18.35 -30.95
C PRO A 364 -4.49 17.59 -30.96
N THR A 365 -3.40 18.30 -31.28
CA THR A 365 -2.04 17.73 -31.32
C THR A 365 -1.55 17.32 -29.92
N LEU A 366 -1.54 16.01 -29.67
CA LEU A 366 -0.97 15.45 -28.44
C LEU A 366 0.55 15.39 -28.58
N THR A 367 1.24 16.27 -27.87
CA THR A 367 2.70 16.31 -27.81
C THR A 367 3.16 16.18 -26.36
N LEU A 368 4.29 15.51 -26.15
CA LEU A 368 5.03 15.56 -24.89
C LEU A 368 5.83 16.86 -24.88
N THR A 369 5.66 17.68 -23.86
CA THR A 369 6.38 18.96 -23.75
C THR A 369 7.69 18.77 -23.01
N VAL A 370 8.73 19.48 -23.46
CA VAL A 370 10.04 19.53 -22.79
C VAL A 370 9.88 19.91 -21.29
N PRO A 371 9.17 21.00 -20.92
CA PRO A 371 8.98 21.34 -19.50
C PRO A 371 8.23 20.25 -18.72
N GLY A 372 7.26 19.59 -19.36
CA GLY A 372 6.52 18.49 -18.77
C GLY A 372 7.40 17.26 -18.46
N LEU A 373 8.28 16.87 -19.40
CA LEU A 373 9.23 15.78 -19.18
C LEU A 373 10.28 16.11 -18.11
N ILE A 374 10.74 17.37 -18.06
CA ILE A 374 11.62 17.84 -16.99
C ILE A 374 10.92 17.73 -15.62
N GLY A 375 9.65 18.13 -15.54
CA GLY A 375 8.83 17.99 -14.33
C GLY A 375 8.68 16.55 -13.86
N VAL A 376 8.39 15.61 -14.78
CA VAL A 376 8.35 14.17 -14.49
C VAL A 376 9.71 13.67 -13.98
N GLY A 377 10.80 14.10 -14.62
CA GLY A 377 12.16 13.75 -14.22
C GLY A 377 12.52 14.25 -12.82
N ILE A 378 12.18 15.49 -12.50
CA ILE A 378 12.39 16.10 -11.17
C ILE A 378 11.57 15.36 -10.11
N PHE A 379 10.29 15.06 -10.40
CA PHE A 379 9.45 14.28 -9.49
C PHE A 379 10.03 12.89 -9.23
N ALA A 380 10.39 12.16 -10.28
CA ALA A 380 11.00 10.83 -10.15
C ALA A 380 12.31 10.89 -9.36
N LEU A 381 13.16 11.88 -9.62
CA LEU A 381 14.41 12.06 -8.89
C LEU A 381 14.16 12.40 -7.41
N ARG A 382 13.22 13.30 -7.11
CA ARG A 382 12.83 13.67 -5.74
C ARG A 382 12.38 12.46 -4.93
N VAL A 383 11.45 11.68 -5.49
CA VAL A 383 10.96 10.45 -4.84
C VAL A 383 12.10 9.43 -4.72
N GLY A 384 12.93 9.29 -5.76
CA GLY A 384 14.10 8.40 -5.75
C GLY A 384 15.08 8.72 -4.63
N VAL A 385 15.41 10.00 -4.43
CA VAL A 385 16.28 10.49 -3.34
C VAL A 385 15.67 10.16 -1.99
N ALA A 386 14.40 10.55 -1.76
CA ALA A 386 13.73 10.34 -0.48
C ALA A 386 13.67 8.84 -0.10
N VAL A 387 13.26 7.98 -1.04
CA VAL A 387 13.19 6.53 -0.83
C VAL A 387 14.59 5.95 -0.56
N THR A 388 15.63 6.42 -1.25
CA THR A 388 17.00 5.94 -1.03
C THR A 388 17.48 6.23 0.38
N PHE A 389 17.28 7.45 0.92
CA PHE A 389 17.64 7.78 2.30
C PHE A 389 16.87 6.94 3.34
N VAL A 390 15.58 6.68 3.11
CA VAL A 390 14.76 5.84 3.99
C VAL A 390 15.23 4.38 3.95
N LEU A 391 15.57 3.84 2.77
CA LEU A 391 16.12 2.49 2.65
C LEU A 391 17.50 2.38 3.29
N LEU A 392 18.35 3.40 3.19
CA LEU A 392 19.64 3.42 3.88
C LEU A 392 19.47 3.38 5.40
N LEU A 393 18.54 4.16 5.95
CA LEU A 393 18.21 4.11 7.37
C LEU A 393 17.75 2.68 7.78
N THR A 394 16.88 2.08 6.97
CA THR A 394 16.33 0.74 7.20
C THR A 394 17.39 -0.37 7.14
N PHE A 395 18.35 -0.28 6.22
CA PHE A 395 19.42 -1.28 6.07
C PHE A 395 20.60 -1.11 7.02
N THR A 396 20.71 0.05 7.68
CA THR A 396 21.86 0.38 8.55
C THR A 396 21.50 0.47 10.02
N THR A 397 20.21 0.39 10.37
CA THR A 397 19.72 0.56 11.74
C THR A 397 18.76 -0.57 12.11
N PRO A 398 19.04 -1.35 13.17
CA PRO A 398 18.11 -2.33 13.68
C PRO A 398 16.76 -1.71 14.07
N TRP A 399 15.67 -2.44 13.86
CA TRP A 399 14.32 -1.95 14.17
C TRP A 399 14.16 -1.52 15.63
N MET A 400 14.73 -2.28 16.57
CA MET A 400 14.65 -1.98 18.00
C MET A 400 15.41 -0.70 18.37
N GLU A 401 16.54 -0.41 17.70
CA GLU A 401 17.28 0.85 17.89
C GLU A 401 16.53 2.04 17.28
N LEU A 402 15.84 1.84 16.15
CA LEU A 402 15.00 2.85 15.54
C LEU A 402 13.79 3.19 16.44
N LEU A 403 13.14 2.20 17.05
CA LEU A 403 12.08 2.45 18.03
C LEU A 403 12.61 3.15 19.29
N ALA A 404 13.83 2.82 19.73
CA ALA A 404 14.47 3.52 20.83
C ALA A 404 14.75 5.00 20.50
N SER A 405 15.24 5.30 19.29
CA SER A 405 15.55 6.68 18.88
C SER A 405 14.31 7.57 18.78
N LEU A 406 13.13 7.01 18.46
CA LEU A 406 11.85 7.73 18.51
C LEU A 406 11.52 8.31 19.90
N HIS A 407 11.94 7.63 20.98
CA HIS A 407 11.71 8.12 22.34
C HIS A 407 12.52 9.38 22.66
N VAL A 408 13.74 9.49 22.14
CA VAL A 408 14.58 10.69 22.28
C VAL A 408 13.93 11.89 21.58
N MET A 409 13.14 11.65 20.53
CA MET A 409 12.39 12.66 19.79
C MET A 409 11.01 12.98 20.41
N ARG A 410 10.81 12.71 21.72
CA ARG A 410 9.59 13.02 22.50
C ARG A 410 8.32 12.26 22.10
N ILE A 411 8.42 11.16 21.35
CA ILE A 411 7.26 10.28 21.15
C ILE A 411 6.89 9.62 22.50
N PRO A 412 5.59 9.54 22.86
CA PRO A 412 5.16 8.94 24.12
C PRO A 412 5.68 7.51 24.30
N ARG A 413 6.18 7.20 25.50
CA ARG A 413 6.76 5.88 25.83
C ARG A 413 5.81 4.71 25.58
N SER A 414 4.51 4.94 25.75
CA SER A 414 3.47 3.95 25.47
C SER A 414 3.45 3.51 23.99
N VAL A 415 3.63 4.44 23.04
CA VAL A 415 3.63 4.15 21.60
C VAL A 415 4.82 3.28 21.22
N GLY A 416 6.01 3.64 21.69
CA GLY A 416 7.22 2.85 21.43
C GLY A 416 7.16 1.46 22.07
N MET A 417 6.59 1.36 23.27
CA MET A 417 6.37 0.07 23.95
C MET A 417 5.40 -0.83 23.18
N VAL A 418 4.26 -0.29 22.73
CA VAL A 418 3.28 -1.04 21.93
C VAL A 418 3.95 -1.53 20.65
N LEU A 419 4.64 -0.67 19.90
CA LEU A 419 5.35 -1.05 18.67
C LEU A 419 6.43 -2.13 18.91
N ALA A 420 7.19 -2.02 20.00
CA ALA A 420 8.24 -2.99 20.35
C ALA A 420 7.65 -4.37 20.70
N ILE A 421 6.59 -4.40 21.50
CA ILE A 421 5.87 -5.63 21.86
C ILE A 421 5.19 -6.23 20.61
N THR A 422 4.54 -5.41 19.79
CA THR A 422 3.93 -5.84 18.53
C THR A 422 4.97 -6.47 17.61
N TYR A 423 6.13 -5.84 17.41
CA TYR A 423 7.19 -6.39 16.56
C TYR A 423 7.72 -7.74 17.10
N ARG A 424 8.01 -7.81 18.41
CA ARG A 424 8.49 -9.05 19.03
C ARG A 424 7.49 -10.20 18.89
N TYR A 425 6.21 -9.94 19.15
CA TYR A 425 5.18 -10.97 19.09
C TYR A 425 4.63 -11.22 17.68
N LEU A 426 4.87 -10.34 16.71
CA LEU A 426 4.57 -10.59 15.31
C LEU A 426 5.31 -11.84 14.82
N ALA A 427 6.60 -11.98 15.13
CA ALA A 427 7.38 -13.17 14.78
C ALA A 427 6.83 -14.45 15.43
N VAL A 428 6.43 -14.36 16.71
CA VAL A 428 5.83 -15.50 17.45
C VAL A 428 4.49 -15.90 16.83
N LEU A 429 3.61 -14.95 16.52
CA LEU A 429 2.31 -15.22 15.90
C LEU A 429 2.47 -15.77 14.46
N LEU A 430 3.46 -15.28 13.71
CA LEU A 430 3.80 -15.82 12.39
C LEU A 430 4.27 -17.27 12.47
N GLN A 431 5.09 -17.61 13.48
CA GLN A 431 5.54 -18.98 13.73
C GLN A 431 4.37 -19.90 14.10
N ILE A 432 3.50 -19.47 15.02
CA ILE A 432 2.29 -20.22 15.39
C ILE A 432 1.40 -20.45 14.15
N ALA A 433 1.21 -19.42 13.32
CA ALA A 433 0.43 -19.54 12.10
C ALA A 433 1.07 -20.55 11.13
N ALA A 434 2.39 -20.51 10.93
CA ALA A 434 3.12 -21.45 10.10
C ALA A 434 2.98 -22.90 10.59
N GLU A 435 3.11 -23.13 11.90
CA GLU A 435 2.91 -24.43 12.53
C GLU A 435 1.47 -24.93 12.38
N MET A 436 0.47 -24.06 12.52
CA MET A 436 -0.93 -24.41 12.29
C MET A 436 -1.17 -24.84 10.84
N PHE A 437 -0.59 -24.13 9.87
CA PHE A 437 -0.68 -24.49 8.45
C PHE A 437 0.06 -25.80 8.15
N GLN A 438 1.24 -26.02 8.75
CA GLN A 438 2.01 -27.25 8.61
C GLN A 438 1.27 -28.46 9.22
N ALA A 439 0.77 -28.32 10.45
CA ALA A 439 0.00 -29.35 11.14
C ALA A 439 -1.29 -29.71 10.39
N ARG A 440 -1.90 -28.75 9.69
CA ARG A 440 -3.03 -29.06 8.80
C ARG A 440 -2.58 -29.81 7.56
N ARG A 441 -1.47 -29.43 6.95
CA ARG A 441 -0.92 -30.10 5.76
C ARG A 441 -0.65 -31.57 6.05
N SER A 442 -0.07 -31.89 7.21
CA SER A 442 0.19 -33.28 7.64
C SER A 442 -1.07 -34.13 7.81
N ARG A 443 -2.24 -33.49 8.02
CA ARG A 443 -3.54 -34.15 8.21
C ARG A 443 -4.44 -34.12 6.98
N SER A 444 -4.01 -33.50 5.89
CA SER A 444 -4.83 -33.34 4.68
C SER A 444 -4.23 -34.06 3.49
N VAL A 445 -4.99 -34.97 2.90
CA VAL A 445 -4.66 -35.61 1.62
C VAL A 445 -5.40 -34.87 0.51
N GLY A 446 -4.70 -34.51 -0.57
CA GLY A 446 -5.31 -33.83 -1.72
C GLY A 446 -5.47 -32.30 -1.61
N THR A 447 -6.18 -31.70 -2.57
CA THR A 447 -6.46 -30.25 -2.59
C THR A 447 -7.77 -29.94 -1.88
N LEU A 448 -7.76 -29.04 -0.89
CA LEU A 448 -9.00 -28.57 -0.25
C LEU A 448 -9.84 -27.75 -1.25
N PRO A 449 -11.17 -28.02 -1.35
CA PRO A 449 -12.08 -27.17 -2.10
C PRO A 449 -12.11 -25.77 -1.47
N LEU A 450 -12.42 -24.76 -2.28
CA LEU A 450 -12.25 -23.36 -1.89
C LEU A 450 -13.07 -22.98 -0.63
N ASN A 451 -14.23 -23.59 -0.43
CA ASN A 451 -15.07 -23.38 0.76
C ASN A 451 -14.41 -23.91 2.03
N ALA A 452 -13.86 -25.13 1.98
CA ALA A 452 -13.11 -25.72 3.09
C ALA A 452 -11.83 -24.91 3.37
N ARG A 453 -11.19 -24.37 2.32
CA ARG A 453 -10.02 -23.49 2.45
C ARG A 453 -10.34 -22.18 3.16
N ARG A 454 -11.44 -21.50 2.83
CA ARG A 454 -11.87 -20.28 3.53
C ARG A 454 -12.32 -20.56 4.95
N ARG A 455 -13.06 -21.64 5.18
CA ARG A 455 -13.45 -22.07 6.53
C ARG A 455 -12.20 -22.34 7.39
N MET A 456 -11.20 -23.01 6.81
CA MET A 456 -9.91 -23.24 7.45
C MET A 456 -9.16 -21.94 7.73
N LEU A 457 -9.10 -21.00 6.77
CA LEU A 457 -8.45 -19.71 7.01
C LEU A 457 -9.16 -18.91 8.10
N GLY A 458 -10.50 -18.86 8.06
CA GLY A 458 -11.31 -18.21 9.09
C GLY A 458 -11.12 -18.86 10.46
N SER A 459 -11.11 -20.20 10.55
CA SER A 459 -10.86 -20.89 11.81
C SER A 459 -9.43 -20.69 12.29
N THR A 460 -8.45 -20.65 11.38
CA THR A 460 -7.04 -20.39 11.72
C THR A 460 -6.88 -18.96 12.25
N ALA A 461 -7.49 -17.98 11.58
CA ALA A 461 -7.48 -16.58 12.03
C ALA A 461 -8.17 -16.41 13.39
N GLY A 462 -9.32 -17.05 13.60
CA GLY A 462 -10.03 -17.02 14.88
C GLY A 462 -9.22 -17.65 16.02
N VAL A 463 -8.60 -18.82 15.78
CA VAL A 463 -7.74 -19.47 16.78
C VAL A 463 -6.48 -18.64 17.04
N LEU A 464 -5.87 -18.06 16.02
CA LEU A 464 -4.69 -17.20 16.16
C LEU A 464 -5.02 -15.93 16.97
N PHE A 465 -6.20 -15.34 16.74
CA PHE A 465 -6.70 -14.21 17.52
C PHE A 465 -6.94 -14.60 18.99
N GLY A 466 -7.57 -15.74 19.25
CA GLY A 466 -7.73 -16.27 20.61
C GLY A 466 -6.37 -16.49 21.30
N LYS A 467 -5.40 -17.06 20.58
CA LYS A 467 -4.02 -17.20 21.07
C LYS A 467 -3.35 -15.87 21.36
N SER A 468 -3.56 -14.83 20.55
CA SER A 468 -2.98 -13.49 20.83
C SER A 468 -3.58 -12.82 22.07
N MET A 469 -4.86 -13.06 22.36
CA MET A 469 -5.50 -12.56 23.59
C MET A 469 -4.88 -13.22 24.83
N VAL A 470 -4.81 -14.55 24.85
CA VAL A 470 -4.16 -15.30 25.96
C VAL A 470 -2.70 -14.88 26.12
N LEU A 471 -1.97 -14.74 25.02
CA LEU A 471 -0.58 -14.28 25.03
C LEU A 471 -0.46 -12.87 25.63
N THR A 472 -1.44 -11.99 25.43
CA THR A 472 -1.43 -10.65 26.03
C THR A 472 -1.48 -10.74 27.55
N ASP A 473 -2.37 -11.57 28.10
CA ASP A 473 -2.56 -11.74 29.54
C ASP A 473 -1.35 -12.43 30.21
N GLU A 474 -0.81 -13.48 29.60
CA GLU A 474 0.38 -14.19 30.09
C GLU A 474 1.59 -13.26 30.15
N VAL A 475 1.78 -12.46 29.10
CA VAL A 475 2.90 -11.54 28.99
C VAL A 475 2.75 -10.38 29.96
N HIS A 476 1.55 -9.82 30.08
CA HIS A 476 1.27 -8.79 31.06
C HIS A 476 1.54 -9.30 32.48
N SER A 477 1.04 -10.49 32.83
CA SER A 477 1.27 -11.12 34.14
C SER A 477 2.75 -11.36 34.40
N ALA A 478 3.49 -11.88 33.42
CA ALA A 478 4.93 -12.06 33.52
C ALA A 478 5.69 -10.73 33.69
N MET A 479 5.23 -9.66 33.04
CA MET A 479 5.81 -8.33 33.19
C MET A 479 5.57 -7.78 34.61
N VAL A 480 4.34 -7.87 35.12
CA VAL A 480 3.99 -7.44 36.49
C VAL A 480 4.80 -8.22 37.53
N SER A 481 4.91 -9.54 37.40
CA SER A 481 5.72 -10.39 38.29
C SER A 481 7.21 -10.05 38.27
N ARG A 482 7.72 -9.46 37.19
CA ARG A 482 9.11 -8.96 37.08
C ARG A 482 9.26 -7.51 37.57
N GLY A 483 8.22 -6.95 38.20
CA GLY A 483 8.22 -5.60 38.74
C GLY A 483 7.96 -4.50 37.70
N TRP A 484 7.22 -4.78 36.63
CA TRP A 484 6.85 -3.77 35.64
C TRP A 484 5.93 -2.70 36.25
N ARG A 485 6.32 -1.43 36.07
CA ARG A 485 5.63 -0.25 36.64
C ARG A 485 5.03 0.69 35.58
N GLY A 486 4.77 0.20 34.37
CA GLY A 486 4.30 1.04 33.27
C GLY A 486 5.37 1.52 32.29
N ASP A 487 6.65 1.20 32.53
CA ASP A 487 7.77 1.66 31.70
C ASP A 487 8.70 0.50 31.31
N PHE A 488 9.10 0.47 30.03
CA PHE A 488 10.04 -0.51 29.50
C PHE A 488 11.43 0.09 29.52
N ARG A 489 12.30 -0.37 30.43
CA ARG A 489 13.70 0.04 30.47
C ARG A 489 14.51 -0.88 29.54
N PRO A 490 14.94 -0.44 28.35
CA PRO A 490 15.78 -1.27 27.50
C PRO A 490 17.10 -1.59 28.23
N LEU A 491 17.51 -2.85 28.20
CA LEU A 491 18.81 -3.30 28.72
C LEU A 491 20.00 -2.77 27.89
N HIS A 492 19.76 -2.27 26.68
CA HIS A 492 20.78 -1.61 25.87
C HIS A 492 21.17 -0.27 26.51
N ARG A 493 22.32 -0.26 27.18
CA ARG A 493 23.03 0.98 27.51
C ARG A 493 23.35 1.66 26.19
N HIS A 494 22.82 2.86 25.98
CA HIS A 494 23.24 3.68 24.86
C HIS A 494 24.73 3.97 25.08
N ASN A 495 25.57 3.61 24.11
CA ASN A 495 26.95 4.07 24.13
C ASN A 495 26.94 5.61 24.16
N PRO A 496 27.83 6.26 24.93
CA PRO A 496 27.91 7.70 24.97
C PRO A 496 28.03 8.27 23.54
N THR A 497 27.42 9.43 23.31
CA THR A 497 27.49 10.12 22.02
C THR A 497 28.95 10.29 21.63
N THR A 498 29.33 9.70 20.49
CA THR A 498 30.71 9.78 20.01
C THR A 498 30.86 10.98 19.09
N VAL A 499 32.06 11.57 19.01
CA VAL A 499 32.37 12.68 18.08
C VAL A 499 31.98 12.34 16.64
N ARG A 500 32.10 11.07 16.26
CA ARG A 500 31.69 10.54 14.96
C ARG A 500 30.19 10.69 14.69
N ASP A 501 29.34 10.48 15.70
CA ASP A 501 27.89 10.61 15.55
C ASP A 501 27.51 12.06 15.24
N VAL A 502 28.11 12.99 15.98
CA VAL A 502 27.92 14.43 15.80
C VAL A 502 28.46 14.87 14.43
N ALA A 503 29.64 14.39 14.03
CA ALA A 503 30.24 14.73 12.74
C ALA A 503 29.38 14.25 11.56
N VAL A 504 28.84 13.03 11.60
CA VAL A 504 27.97 12.51 10.54
C VAL A 504 26.63 13.25 10.50
N LEU A 505 26.04 13.55 11.67
CA LEU A 505 24.82 14.37 11.73
C LEU A 505 25.07 15.76 11.16
N ALA A 506 26.13 16.44 11.58
CA ALA A 506 26.50 17.75 11.10
C ALA A 506 26.75 17.74 9.58
N LEU A 507 27.40 16.71 9.06
CA LEU A 507 27.61 16.53 7.62
C LEU A 507 26.27 16.37 6.87
N LEU A 508 25.36 15.52 7.36
CA LEU A 508 24.05 15.32 6.73
C LEU A 508 23.21 16.60 6.75
N LEU A 509 23.23 17.34 7.86
CA LEU A 509 22.56 18.64 7.96
C LEU A 509 23.19 19.68 7.04
N PHE A 510 24.53 19.72 6.97
CA PHE A 510 25.25 20.62 6.06
C PHE A 510 24.92 20.31 4.60
N VAL A 511 24.86 19.04 4.20
CA VAL A 511 24.44 18.64 2.85
C VAL A 511 22.97 19.01 2.60
N ALA A 512 22.09 18.77 3.57
CA ALA A 512 20.66 19.05 3.45
C ALA A 512 20.39 20.55 3.28
N VAL A 513 21.06 21.40 4.06
CA VAL A 513 20.96 22.87 3.98
C VAL A 513 21.71 23.40 2.75
N GLY A 514 22.89 22.85 2.46
CA GLY A 514 23.69 23.22 1.30
C GLY A 514 22.96 22.97 -0.01
N ALA A 515 22.20 21.88 -0.12
CA ALA A 515 21.35 21.61 -1.29
C ALA A 515 20.27 22.69 -1.49
N LEU A 516 19.64 23.15 -0.40
CA LEU A 516 18.69 24.27 -0.44
C LEU A 516 19.37 25.60 -0.79
N GLY A 517 20.60 25.80 -0.34
CA GLY A 517 21.43 26.94 -0.72
C GLY A 517 21.73 26.93 -2.22
N ILE A 518 22.22 25.81 -2.76
CA ILE A 518 22.56 25.66 -4.18
C ILE A 518 21.38 26.02 -5.09
N GLU A 519 20.16 25.64 -4.73
CA GLU A 519 18.96 26.03 -5.47
C GLU A 519 18.71 27.54 -5.49
N ARG A 520 19.00 28.25 -4.41
CA ARG A 520 18.82 29.71 -4.34
C ARG A 520 19.87 30.48 -5.13
N TRP A 521 21.08 29.93 -5.25
CA TRP A 521 22.22 30.60 -5.88
C TRP A 521 22.42 30.23 -7.35
N ILE A 522 21.91 29.08 -7.77
CA ILE A 522 21.97 28.63 -9.15
C ILE A 522 20.56 28.73 -9.76
N PRO A 523 20.27 29.77 -10.57
CA PRO A 523 18.98 29.91 -11.23
C PRO A 523 18.67 28.79 -12.23
#